data_AF-A0AAV1FZS9-F1
#
_entry.id   AF-A0AAV1FZS9-F1
#
_cell.length_a   1.000
_cell.length_b   1.000
_cell.length_c   1.000
_cell.angle_alpha   90.00
_cell.angle_beta   90.00
_cell.angle_gamma   90.00
#
_symmetry.space_group_name_H-M   'P 1'
#
loop_
_entity.id
_entity.type
_entity.pdbx_description
1 polymer ?
#
loop_
_entity_poly.entity_id
_entity_poly.type
_entity_poly.pdbx_seq_one_letter_code
_entity_poly.pdbx_strand_id
1 'polypeptide(L)'
;MSADTVYDCIVIGAGVQGSFTAYHLAKKNKKTLLLEQFVLPHSRGSSHGQTRVIRKAYDQEFYAHMLDECYKLWAQIEKEAGVRLYRQTGLLVMGPENSRYYELVKNTLQKNKVPMVALTRENFSKHIPLVNLDEGHGAVVEIPAGILYADRAVKTAQGQFQKLGGVIRDNAMVTDIKPGPLVTVVTSSGVYRAKSLVITAGPWTNRLLAHTGLELPLETECQDTKEHIYGLPSNEYPGLMKVCFHAGFETDPDHRDKQKNTSDIDILQRYIARCFPGLDPQPAVVESCLYTLTPDRNFVLDHHPAYSNIVIGAGFSGHGFKFGPIIGKLLSELSLGEVPSYDLSPFKIRRFHEKTKSAL
;
A
#
# COMPACT_ATOMS: atom_id res chain seq x y z
N MET A 1 -14.82 -26.08 -16.67
CA MET A 1 -13.65 -26.47 -15.85
C MET A 1 -14.18 -27.35 -14.73
N SER A 2 -13.59 -28.53 -14.49
CA SER A 2 -14.20 -29.53 -13.59
C SER A 2 -14.32 -28.99 -12.16
N ALA A 3 -15.43 -29.35 -11.50
CA ALA A 3 -15.79 -28.92 -10.15
C ALA A 3 -14.80 -29.38 -9.05
N ASP A 4 -13.78 -30.17 -9.40
CA ASP A 4 -12.82 -30.79 -8.48
C ASP A 4 -11.40 -30.19 -8.52
N THR A 5 -11.22 -29.05 -9.19
CA THR A 5 -9.90 -28.41 -9.22
C THR A 5 -9.53 -27.84 -7.85
N VAL A 6 -8.58 -28.48 -7.17
CA VAL A 6 -7.93 -27.95 -5.97
C VAL A 6 -6.71 -27.10 -6.37
N TYR A 7 -6.61 -25.90 -5.80
CA TYR A 7 -5.46 -25.00 -5.95
C TYR A 7 -4.44 -25.24 -4.83
N ASP A 8 -3.17 -24.91 -5.09
CA ASP A 8 -2.19 -24.83 -3.99
C ASP A 8 -2.51 -23.63 -3.10
N CYS A 9 -2.88 -22.50 -3.71
CA CYS A 9 -3.25 -21.29 -2.98
C CYS A 9 -4.35 -20.50 -3.71
N ILE A 10 -5.32 -19.98 -2.96
CA ILE A 10 -6.22 -18.91 -3.41
C ILE A 10 -5.75 -17.59 -2.80
N VAL A 11 -5.73 -16.52 -3.58
CA VAL A 11 -5.46 -15.15 -3.13
C VAL A 11 -6.72 -14.32 -3.34
N ILE A 12 -7.22 -13.66 -2.29
CA ILE A 12 -8.39 -12.77 -2.37
C ILE A 12 -7.94 -11.30 -2.40
N GLY A 13 -8.38 -10.58 -3.42
CA GLY A 13 -8.08 -9.18 -3.70
C GLY A 13 -6.96 -9.04 -4.73
N ALA A 14 -7.29 -8.61 -5.95
CA ALA A 14 -6.33 -8.41 -7.05
C ALA A 14 -5.74 -7.00 -7.07
N GLY A 15 -5.68 -6.34 -5.91
CA GLY A 15 -4.89 -5.11 -5.73
C GLY A 15 -3.38 -5.38 -5.83
N VAL A 16 -2.57 -4.37 -5.47
CA VAL A 16 -1.11 -4.47 -5.57
C VAL A 16 -0.55 -5.66 -4.78
N GLN A 17 -1.01 -5.87 -3.54
CA GLN A 17 -0.46 -6.93 -2.69
C GLN A 17 -0.81 -8.32 -3.20
N GLY A 18 -2.09 -8.60 -3.42
CA GLY A 18 -2.53 -9.91 -3.89
C GLY A 18 -2.03 -10.25 -5.31
N SER A 19 -1.92 -9.26 -6.20
CA SER A 19 -1.33 -9.46 -7.53
C SER A 19 0.14 -9.87 -7.46
N PHE A 20 0.94 -9.22 -6.60
CA PHE A 20 2.33 -9.62 -6.38
C PHE A 20 2.45 -10.96 -5.64
N THR A 21 1.57 -11.26 -4.67
CA THR A 21 1.51 -12.58 -4.02
C THR A 21 1.27 -13.69 -5.04
N ALA A 22 0.26 -13.52 -5.90
CA ALA A 22 -0.07 -14.48 -6.94
C ALA A 22 1.08 -14.66 -7.94
N TYR A 23 1.72 -13.57 -8.36
CA TYR A 23 2.92 -13.59 -9.19
C TYR A 23 4.07 -14.39 -8.55
N HIS A 24 4.36 -14.17 -7.26
CA HIS A 24 5.41 -14.91 -6.56
C HIS A 24 5.08 -16.40 -6.39
N LEU A 25 3.82 -16.74 -6.13
CA LEU A 25 3.35 -18.12 -6.06
C LEU A 25 3.50 -18.84 -7.40
N ALA A 26 3.10 -18.20 -8.50
CA ALA A 26 3.23 -18.76 -9.84
C ALA A 26 4.71 -18.95 -10.24
N LYS A 27 5.61 -18.04 -9.84
CA LYS A 27 7.07 -18.24 -10.04
C LYS A 27 7.64 -19.45 -9.32
N LYS A 28 6.98 -19.91 -8.25
CA LYS A 28 7.29 -21.14 -7.53
C LYS A 28 6.51 -22.36 -8.06
N ASN A 29 5.94 -22.26 -9.27
CA ASN A 29 5.13 -23.29 -9.93
C ASN A 29 3.93 -23.76 -9.09
N LYS A 30 3.36 -22.86 -8.28
CA LYS A 30 2.16 -23.17 -7.48
C LYS A 30 0.91 -22.87 -8.29
N LYS A 31 -0.05 -23.79 -8.25
CA LYS A 31 -1.34 -23.62 -8.90
C LYS A 31 -2.16 -22.60 -8.10
N THR A 32 -2.26 -21.38 -8.62
CA THR A 32 -2.84 -20.25 -7.89
C THR A 32 -4.05 -19.65 -8.60
N LEU A 33 -5.07 -19.34 -7.81
CA LEU A 33 -6.25 -18.58 -8.22
C LEU A 33 -6.24 -17.22 -7.53
N LEU A 34 -6.34 -16.14 -8.31
CA LEU A 34 -6.50 -14.78 -7.82
C LEU A 34 -7.95 -14.33 -8.03
N LEU A 35 -8.65 -14.01 -6.94
CA LEU A 35 -10.04 -13.59 -6.92
C LEU A 35 -10.15 -12.08 -6.73
N GLU A 36 -10.98 -11.41 -7.53
CA GLU A 36 -11.31 -9.99 -7.41
C GLU A 36 -12.82 -9.79 -7.49
N GLN A 37 -13.37 -8.97 -6.59
CA GLN A 37 -14.81 -8.76 -6.50
C GLN A 37 -15.34 -7.83 -7.60
N PHE A 38 -14.50 -6.94 -8.13
CA PHE A 38 -14.85 -6.03 -9.22
C PHE A 38 -14.35 -6.54 -10.57
N VAL A 39 -14.82 -5.96 -11.68
CA VAL A 39 -14.22 -6.18 -13.01
C VAL A 39 -12.87 -5.46 -13.09
N LEU A 40 -11.85 -6.09 -13.65
CA LEU A 40 -10.52 -5.50 -13.80
C LEU A 40 -10.37 -4.75 -15.16
N PRO A 41 -9.69 -3.59 -15.19
CA PRO A 41 -9.24 -2.77 -14.05
C PRO A 41 -10.41 -1.98 -13.42
N HIS A 42 -10.27 -1.59 -12.15
CA HIS A 42 -11.25 -0.76 -11.45
C HIS A 42 -10.59 0.28 -10.53
N SER A 43 -11.34 1.33 -10.18
CA SER A 43 -10.96 2.38 -9.22
C SER A 43 -11.64 2.26 -7.85
N ARG A 44 -12.28 1.11 -7.57
CA ARG A 44 -13.01 0.89 -6.30
C ARG A 44 -12.15 0.73 -5.05
N GLY A 45 -10.89 0.31 -5.18
CA GLY A 45 -10.00 -0.03 -4.06
C GLY A 45 -8.95 1.03 -3.74
N SER A 46 -7.78 0.61 -3.23
CA SER A 46 -6.69 1.51 -2.81
C SER A 46 -5.46 1.51 -3.72
N SER A 47 -5.44 0.64 -4.74
CA SER A 47 -4.28 0.42 -5.63
C SER A 47 -4.38 1.14 -6.97
N HIS A 48 -5.51 1.80 -7.26
CA HIS A 48 -5.77 2.44 -8.55
C HIS A 48 -5.10 3.80 -8.69
N GLY A 49 -5.21 4.38 -9.87
CA GLY A 49 -4.74 5.73 -10.16
C GLY A 49 -3.30 5.70 -10.67
N GLN A 50 -2.84 6.85 -11.13
CA GLN A 50 -1.70 6.81 -12.03
C GLN A 50 -0.37 6.63 -11.32
N THR A 51 -0.16 7.26 -10.15
CA THR A 51 1.13 7.20 -9.45
C THR A 51 1.06 7.01 -7.94
N ARG A 52 2.16 6.54 -7.36
CA ARG A 52 2.42 6.41 -5.91
C ARG A 52 3.87 6.77 -5.57
N VAL A 53 4.10 7.36 -4.41
CA VAL A 53 5.45 7.67 -3.92
C VAL A 53 6.17 6.39 -3.49
N ILE A 54 7.45 6.25 -3.84
CA ILE A 54 8.40 5.29 -3.25
C ILE A 54 9.54 6.07 -2.58
N ARG A 55 9.85 5.74 -1.32
CA ARG A 55 10.80 6.49 -0.47
C ARG A 55 11.35 5.64 0.66
N LYS A 56 12.54 5.97 1.15
CA LYS A 56 13.17 5.45 2.38
C LYS A 56 13.07 6.42 3.55
N ALA A 57 12.65 7.66 3.33
CA ALA A 57 12.43 8.69 4.33
C ALA A 57 11.29 8.32 5.28
N TYR A 58 11.53 7.39 6.21
CA TYR A 58 10.60 6.87 7.22
C TYR A 58 11.05 7.25 8.63
N ASP A 59 10.10 7.39 9.53
CA ASP A 59 10.33 7.55 10.97
C ASP A 59 10.68 6.22 11.66
N GLN A 60 10.18 5.11 11.12
CA GLN A 60 10.47 3.74 11.57
C GLN A 60 11.52 3.08 10.67
N GLU A 61 12.68 2.79 11.24
CA GLU A 61 13.88 2.31 10.52
C GLU A 61 13.66 0.99 9.76
N PHE A 62 12.87 0.06 10.30
CA PHE A 62 12.64 -1.24 9.66
C PHE A 62 11.94 -1.14 8.30
N TYR A 63 11.15 -0.08 8.04
CA TYR A 63 10.59 0.16 6.72
C TYR A 63 11.65 0.67 5.73
N ALA A 64 12.59 1.50 6.19
CA ALA A 64 13.67 2.00 5.35
C ALA A 64 14.57 0.86 4.86
N HIS A 65 14.89 -0.10 5.74
CA HIS A 65 15.60 -1.34 5.38
C HIS A 65 14.81 -2.20 4.40
N MET A 66 13.50 -2.36 4.61
CA MET A 66 12.66 -3.19 3.74
C MET A 66 12.60 -2.65 2.31
N LEU A 67 12.75 -1.33 2.14
CA LEU A 67 12.80 -0.67 0.85
C LEU A 67 14.03 -1.03 0.02
N ASP A 68 15.16 -1.40 0.63
CA ASP A 68 16.33 -1.89 -0.11
C ASP A 68 15.98 -3.06 -1.01
N GLU A 69 15.23 -4.02 -0.47
CA GLU A 69 14.77 -5.17 -1.23
C GLU A 69 13.62 -4.80 -2.17
N CYS A 70 12.74 -3.87 -1.78
CA CYS A 70 11.68 -3.38 -2.66
C CYS A 70 12.23 -2.82 -3.97
N TYR A 71 13.27 -1.97 -3.94
CA TYR A 71 13.85 -1.39 -5.14
C TYR A 71 14.38 -2.47 -6.10
N LYS A 72 15.04 -3.51 -5.57
CA LYS A 72 15.52 -4.64 -6.38
C LYS A 72 14.37 -5.40 -7.03
N LEU A 73 13.32 -5.69 -6.27
CA LEU A 73 12.16 -6.43 -6.78
C LEU A 73 11.34 -5.63 -7.80
N TRP A 74 11.24 -4.30 -7.64
CA TRP A 74 10.67 -3.43 -8.67
C TRP A 74 11.48 -3.47 -9.97
N ALA A 75 12.81 -3.31 -9.88
CA ALA A 75 13.70 -3.41 -11.04
C ALA A 75 13.64 -4.81 -11.70
N GLN A 76 13.50 -5.86 -10.90
CA GLN A 76 13.35 -7.23 -11.40
C GLN A 76 12.09 -7.38 -12.25
N ILE A 77 10.92 -6.97 -11.76
CA ILE A 77 9.68 -7.11 -12.54
C ILE A 77 9.66 -6.19 -13.77
N GLU A 78 10.28 -5.00 -13.70
CA GLU A 78 10.49 -4.13 -14.87
C GLU A 78 11.26 -4.88 -15.97
N LYS A 79 12.36 -5.55 -15.60
CA LYS A 79 13.18 -6.36 -16.51
C LYS A 79 12.43 -7.55 -17.08
N GLU A 80 11.73 -8.31 -16.23
CA GLU A 80 10.95 -9.49 -16.65
C GLU A 80 9.78 -9.14 -17.57
N ALA A 81 9.18 -7.96 -17.38
CA ALA A 81 8.04 -7.51 -18.18
C ALA A 81 8.42 -6.62 -19.37
N GLY A 82 9.65 -6.11 -19.43
CA GLY A 82 10.07 -5.17 -20.46
C GLY A 82 9.33 -3.83 -20.37
N VAL A 83 9.00 -3.38 -19.15
CA VAL A 83 8.26 -2.14 -18.91
C VAL A 83 8.96 -1.26 -17.89
N ARG A 84 8.66 0.03 -17.90
CA ARG A 84 9.08 0.98 -16.85
C ARG A 84 7.92 1.25 -15.89
N LEU A 85 8.14 0.97 -14.62
CA LEU A 85 7.28 1.15 -13.46
C LEU A 85 7.80 2.21 -12.50
N TYR A 86 9.11 2.41 -12.41
CA TYR A 86 9.75 3.37 -11.51
C TYR A 86 10.36 4.56 -12.28
N ARG A 87 10.17 5.76 -11.72
CA ARG A 87 10.89 6.96 -12.13
C ARG A 87 11.46 7.64 -10.90
N GLN A 88 12.78 7.73 -10.85
CA GLN A 88 13.50 8.51 -9.85
C GLN A 88 13.20 10.00 -10.06
N THR A 89 12.57 10.64 -9.07
CA THR A 89 12.32 12.08 -9.05
C THR A 89 13.00 12.76 -7.88
N GLY A 90 13.52 11.98 -6.93
CA GLY A 90 13.78 12.43 -5.57
C GLY A 90 12.48 12.64 -4.79
N LEU A 91 12.63 12.91 -3.49
CA LEU A 91 11.56 13.31 -2.59
C LEU A 91 12.05 14.45 -1.72
N LEU A 92 11.39 15.59 -1.84
CA LEU A 92 11.51 16.69 -0.89
C LEU A 92 10.62 16.41 0.33
N VAL A 93 11.25 16.31 1.51
CA VAL A 93 10.57 16.27 2.80
C VAL A 93 10.79 17.61 3.49
N MET A 94 9.70 18.28 3.85
CA MET A 94 9.71 19.55 4.60
C MET A 94 8.88 19.41 5.86
N GLY A 95 9.25 20.12 6.91
CA GLY A 95 8.47 20.19 8.15
C GLY A 95 9.16 21.02 9.22
N PRO A 96 8.46 21.33 10.33
CA PRO A 96 9.03 22.06 11.45
C PRO A 96 10.29 21.35 11.96
N GLU A 97 11.38 22.09 12.19
CA GLU A 97 12.65 21.49 12.64
C GLU A 97 12.53 20.83 14.02
N ASN A 98 11.66 21.36 14.88
CA ASN A 98 11.35 20.79 16.20
C ASN A 98 10.34 19.63 16.17
N SER A 99 9.88 19.21 14.97
CA SER A 99 8.97 18.09 14.84
C SER A 99 9.72 16.78 15.01
N ARG A 100 9.33 15.99 16.01
CA ARG A 100 9.85 14.62 16.22
C ARG A 100 9.76 13.76 14.96
N TYR A 101 8.71 13.91 14.16
CA TYR A 101 8.57 13.15 12.92
C TYR A 101 9.65 13.53 11.90
N TYR A 102 9.87 14.83 11.69
CA TYR A 102 10.88 15.32 10.76
C TYR A 102 12.30 14.91 11.19
N GLU A 103 12.62 15.03 12.47
CA GLU A 103 13.90 14.57 13.04
C GLU A 103 14.10 13.07 12.84
N LEU A 104 13.10 12.24 13.12
CA LEU A 104 13.20 10.78 12.93
C LEU A 104 13.42 10.41 11.47
N VAL A 105 12.73 11.07 10.53
CA VAL A 105 12.94 10.86 9.09
C VAL A 105 14.37 11.22 8.68
N LYS A 106 14.86 12.41 9.08
CA LYS A 106 16.22 12.87 8.77
C LYS A 106 17.28 11.93 9.36
N ASN A 107 17.11 11.53 10.62
CA ASN A 107 18.01 10.61 11.32
C ASN A 107 18.03 9.24 10.65
N THR A 108 16.87 8.73 10.22
CA THR A 108 16.77 7.45 9.51
C THR A 108 17.54 7.51 8.20
N LEU A 109 17.38 8.57 7.39
CA LEU A 109 18.14 8.73 6.15
C LEU A 109 19.66 8.78 6.39
N GLN A 110 20.11 9.53 7.41
CA GLN A 110 21.52 9.64 7.79
C GLN A 110 22.12 8.31 8.25
N LYS A 111 21.48 7.66 9.22
CA LYS A 111 21.93 6.40 9.81
C LYS A 111 22.03 5.29 8.77
N ASN A 112 21.07 5.24 7.85
CA ASN A 112 21.02 4.28 6.75
C ASN A 112 21.88 4.66 5.54
N LYS A 113 22.63 5.78 5.62
CA LYS A 113 23.48 6.29 4.54
C LYS A 113 22.73 6.41 3.22
N VAL A 114 21.44 6.77 3.27
CA VAL A 114 20.63 6.99 2.08
C VAL A 114 21.14 8.27 1.40
N PRO A 115 21.43 8.26 0.09
CA PRO A 115 21.85 9.46 -0.62
C PRO A 115 20.81 10.58 -0.45
N MET A 116 21.20 11.67 0.20
CA MET A 116 20.31 12.77 0.55
C MET A 116 21.04 14.12 0.52
N VAL A 117 20.28 15.20 0.35
CA VAL A 117 20.76 16.58 0.45
C VAL A 117 19.94 17.29 1.52
N ALA A 118 20.57 17.70 2.61
CA ALA A 118 19.95 18.58 3.60
C ALA A 118 20.02 20.03 3.08
N LEU A 119 18.88 20.71 3.08
CA LEU A 119 18.77 22.10 2.62
C LEU A 119 18.57 23.02 3.83
N THR A 120 19.29 24.13 3.83
CA THR A 120 19.10 25.22 4.79
C THR A 120 18.23 26.30 4.15
N ARG A 121 17.71 27.23 4.95
CA ARG A 121 16.89 28.34 4.42
C ARG A 121 17.63 29.15 3.35
N GLU A 122 18.92 29.36 3.52
CA GLU A 122 19.75 30.17 2.61
C GLU A 122 19.98 29.51 1.24
N ASN A 123 19.95 28.18 1.18
CA ASN A 123 20.19 27.43 -0.05
C ASN A 123 18.93 26.77 -0.63
N PHE A 124 17.81 26.75 0.11
CA PHE A 124 16.57 26.10 -0.30
C PHE A 124 16.05 26.63 -1.63
N SER A 125 15.85 27.95 -1.75
CA SER A 125 15.29 28.58 -2.96
C SER A 125 16.16 28.42 -4.21
N LYS A 126 17.47 28.22 -4.02
CA LYS A 126 18.41 27.92 -5.12
C LYS A 126 18.25 26.50 -5.64
N HIS A 127 17.92 25.54 -4.77
CA HIS A 127 17.78 24.12 -5.14
C HIS A 127 16.35 23.75 -5.52
N ILE A 128 15.36 24.30 -4.83
CA ILE A 128 13.93 24.06 -5.04
C ILE A 128 13.28 25.41 -5.37
N PRO A 129 13.46 25.92 -6.60
CA PRO A 129 12.79 27.15 -7.01
C PRO A 129 11.28 26.94 -7.02
N LEU A 130 10.51 28.03 -6.82
CA LEU A 130 9.04 28.06 -6.87
C LEU A 130 8.32 27.32 -5.72
N VAL A 131 9.06 26.90 -4.69
CA VAL A 131 8.49 26.39 -3.43
C VAL A 131 8.91 27.32 -2.30
N ASN A 132 7.97 27.66 -1.43
CA ASN A 132 8.23 28.42 -0.22
C ASN A 132 8.48 27.46 0.95
N LEU A 133 9.54 27.72 1.72
CA LEU A 133 9.82 27.05 2.98
C LEU A 133 9.37 27.95 4.14
N ASP A 134 8.40 27.47 4.92
CA ASP A 134 7.86 28.20 6.08
C ASP A 134 8.97 28.47 7.12
N GLU A 135 8.83 29.54 7.90
CA GLU A 135 9.79 29.87 8.95
C GLU A 135 9.84 28.78 10.03
N GLY A 136 11.03 28.41 10.48
CA GLY A 136 11.24 27.31 11.43
C GLY A 136 11.09 25.91 10.83
N HIS A 137 10.90 25.78 9.52
CA HIS A 137 10.90 24.50 8.82
C HIS A 137 12.27 24.17 8.24
N GLY A 138 12.62 22.89 8.27
CA GLY A 138 13.77 22.32 7.58
C GLY A 138 13.35 21.58 6.31
N ALA A 139 14.32 21.30 5.45
CA ALA A 139 14.12 20.50 4.24
C ALA A 139 15.24 19.46 4.03
N VAL A 140 14.86 18.27 3.57
CA VAL A 140 15.78 17.22 3.11
C VAL A 140 15.26 16.61 1.82
N VAL A 141 16.16 16.41 0.86
CA VAL A 141 15.88 15.73 -0.41
C VAL A 141 16.45 14.32 -0.35
N GLU A 142 15.60 13.29 -0.34
CA GLU A 142 16.01 11.91 -0.58
C GLU A 142 16.19 11.71 -2.09
N ILE A 143 17.41 11.38 -2.53
CA ILE A 143 17.75 11.26 -3.96
C ILE A 143 17.17 10.00 -4.64
N PRO A 144 17.22 8.78 -4.04
CA PRO A 144 16.69 7.58 -4.68
C PRO A 144 15.16 7.50 -4.65
N ALA A 145 14.48 8.36 -3.91
CA ALA A 145 13.02 8.36 -3.91
C ALA A 145 12.46 8.69 -5.31
N GLY A 146 11.19 8.36 -5.50
CA GLY A 146 10.53 8.69 -6.73
C GLY A 146 9.08 8.26 -6.78
N ILE A 147 8.65 7.94 -7.99
CA ILE A 147 7.28 7.54 -8.27
C ILE A 147 7.22 6.14 -8.86
N LEU A 148 6.13 5.46 -8.56
CA LEU A 148 5.70 4.21 -9.18
C LEU A 148 4.44 4.47 -10.00
N TYR A 149 4.39 3.94 -11.23
CA TYR A 149 3.19 3.99 -12.08
C TYR A 149 2.20 2.92 -11.61
N ALA A 150 1.18 3.31 -10.84
CA ALA A 150 0.41 2.38 -10.00
C ALA A 150 -0.48 1.42 -10.80
N ASP A 151 -1.39 1.93 -11.64
CA ASP A 151 -2.21 1.06 -12.52
C ASP A 151 -1.33 0.16 -13.42
N ARG A 152 -0.23 0.71 -13.92
CA ARG A 152 0.73 -0.04 -14.75
C ARG A 152 1.40 -1.16 -13.95
N ALA A 153 1.79 -0.90 -12.71
CA ALA A 153 2.42 -1.89 -11.85
C ALA A 153 1.48 -3.06 -11.51
N VAL A 154 0.24 -2.76 -11.13
CA VAL A 154 -0.77 -3.79 -10.85
C VAL A 154 -1.04 -4.63 -12.10
N LYS A 155 -1.29 -3.98 -13.25
CA LYS A 155 -1.48 -4.68 -14.53
C LYS A 155 -0.28 -5.52 -14.92
N THR A 156 0.94 -5.05 -14.64
CA THR A 156 2.18 -5.79 -14.93
C THR A 156 2.28 -7.05 -14.08
N ALA A 157 2.04 -6.96 -12.77
CA ALA A 157 2.03 -8.12 -11.89
C ALA A 157 0.97 -9.15 -12.30
N GLN A 158 -0.25 -8.70 -12.59
CA GLN A 158 -1.35 -9.54 -13.09
C GLN A 158 -0.99 -10.23 -14.42
N GLY A 159 -0.43 -9.48 -15.37
CA GLY A 159 -0.01 -10.02 -16.66
C GLY A 159 1.13 -11.02 -16.55
N GLN A 160 2.13 -10.78 -15.69
CA GLN A 160 3.20 -11.75 -15.42
C GLN A 160 2.67 -13.00 -14.73
N PHE A 161 1.76 -12.85 -13.76
CA PHE A 161 1.07 -13.97 -13.13
C PHE A 161 0.34 -14.86 -14.15
N GLN A 162 -0.43 -14.27 -15.06
CA GLN A 162 -1.14 -15.01 -16.12
C GLN A 162 -0.18 -15.70 -17.10
N LYS A 163 0.94 -15.04 -17.49
CA LYS A 163 1.98 -15.64 -18.34
C LYS A 163 2.60 -16.89 -17.72
N LEU A 164 2.64 -16.97 -16.40
CA LEU A 164 3.12 -18.12 -15.63
C LEU A 164 2.04 -19.19 -15.41
N GLY A 165 0.88 -19.08 -16.07
CA GLY A 165 -0.24 -20.04 -15.95
C GLY A 165 -1.22 -19.76 -14.81
N GLY A 166 -1.08 -18.60 -14.16
CA GLY A 166 -1.99 -18.15 -13.12
C GLY A 166 -3.40 -17.86 -13.63
N VAL A 167 -4.42 -18.12 -12.79
CA VAL A 167 -5.82 -17.84 -13.12
C VAL A 167 -6.30 -16.62 -12.34
N ILE A 168 -6.81 -15.61 -13.03
CA ILE A 168 -7.51 -14.47 -12.43
C ILE A 168 -9.02 -14.63 -12.70
N ARG A 169 -9.83 -14.42 -11.66
CA ARG A 169 -11.29 -14.31 -11.75
C ARG A 169 -11.70 -12.99 -11.12
N ASP A 170 -12.10 -12.06 -11.96
CA ASP A 170 -12.70 -10.80 -11.58
C ASP A 170 -14.23 -10.94 -11.53
N ASN A 171 -14.94 -9.92 -11.01
CA ASN A 171 -16.37 -9.98 -10.73
C ASN A 171 -16.80 -11.21 -9.88
N ALA A 172 -15.91 -11.69 -9.03
CA ALA A 172 -16.04 -12.89 -8.21
C ALA A 172 -15.98 -12.52 -6.73
N MET A 173 -17.02 -11.87 -6.24
CA MET A 173 -17.11 -11.46 -4.84
C MET A 173 -17.15 -12.69 -3.95
N VAL A 174 -16.21 -12.79 -3.00
CA VAL A 174 -16.21 -13.85 -1.99
C VAL A 174 -17.33 -13.57 -0.99
N THR A 175 -18.21 -14.56 -0.80
CA THR A 175 -19.39 -14.46 0.07
C THR A 175 -19.31 -15.37 1.28
N ASP A 176 -18.40 -16.36 1.28
CA ASP A 176 -18.17 -17.22 2.43
C ASP A 176 -16.78 -17.86 2.38
N ILE A 177 -16.19 -18.11 3.55
CA ILE A 177 -14.91 -18.80 3.71
C ILE A 177 -15.13 -19.89 4.76
N LYS A 178 -14.90 -21.15 4.39
CA LYS A 178 -14.98 -22.30 5.30
C LYS A 178 -13.57 -22.84 5.55
N PRO A 179 -13.00 -22.60 6.74
CA PRO A 179 -11.71 -23.14 7.13
C PRO A 179 -11.71 -24.68 7.17
N GLY A 180 -10.55 -25.28 6.94
CA GLY A 180 -10.33 -26.72 6.97
C GLY A 180 -8.95 -27.09 6.40
N PRO A 181 -8.58 -28.39 6.36
CA PRO A 181 -7.34 -28.83 5.73
C PRO A 181 -7.22 -28.38 4.27
N LEU A 182 -8.36 -28.32 3.57
CA LEU A 182 -8.55 -27.52 2.36
C LEU A 182 -9.52 -26.40 2.69
N VAL A 183 -9.12 -25.15 2.48
CA VAL A 183 -10.00 -23.99 2.63
C VAL A 183 -10.98 -23.97 1.47
N THR A 184 -12.28 -23.84 1.77
CA THR A 184 -13.32 -23.67 0.73
C THR A 184 -13.72 -22.20 0.67
N VAL A 185 -13.64 -21.61 -0.52
CA VAL A 185 -13.99 -20.21 -0.79
C VAL A 185 -15.22 -20.20 -1.70
N VAL A 186 -16.31 -19.61 -1.21
CA VAL A 186 -17.55 -19.43 -1.97
C VAL A 186 -17.59 -18.02 -2.52
N THR A 187 -17.92 -17.90 -3.80
CA THR A 187 -18.04 -16.61 -4.51
C THR A 187 -19.42 -16.48 -5.16
N SER A 188 -19.76 -15.27 -5.59
CA SER A 188 -20.93 -15.00 -6.43
C SER A 188 -20.97 -15.83 -7.72
N SER A 189 -19.83 -16.35 -8.19
CA SER A 189 -19.69 -17.07 -9.46
C SER A 189 -19.33 -18.55 -9.34
N GLY A 190 -19.13 -19.08 -8.12
CA GLY A 190 -18.73 -20.47 -7.93
C GLY A 190 -18.02 -20.77 -6.61
N VAL A 191 -17.63 -22.03 -6.44
CA VAL A 191 -16.97 -22.55 -5.24
C VAL A 191 -15.58 -23.08 -5.60
N TYR A 192 -14.58 -22.70 -4.81
CA TYR A 192 -13.18 -23.06 -5.03
C TYR A 192 -12.56 -23.67 -3.76
N ARG A 193 -11.56 -24.53 -3.93
CA ARG A 193 -10.82 -25.15 -2.81
C ARG A 193 -9.32 -24.97 -2.98
N ALA A 194 -8.63 -24.72 -1.88
CA ALA A 194 -7.16 -24.61 -1.87
C ALA A 194 -6.52 -25.16 -0.61
N LYS A 195 -5.25 -25.53 -0.70
CA LYS A 195 -4.45 -25.94 0.47
C LYS A 195 -4.19 -24.76 1.41
N SER A 196 -3.96 -23.56 0.85
CA SER A 196 -3.85 -22.31 1.62
C SER A 196 -4.66 -21.16 1.01
N LEU A 197 -4.92 -20.15 1.83
CA LEU A 197 -5.64 -18.93 1.47
C LEU A 197 -4.81 -17.71 1.88
N VAL A 198 -4.69 -16.71 1.00
CA VAL A 198 -4.15 -15.39 1.33
C VAL A 198 -5.27 -14.35 1.18
N ILE A 199 -5.47 -13.53 2.21
CA ILE A 199 -6.46 -12.45 2.23
C ILE A 199 -5.74 -11.10 2.14
N THR A 200 -5.95 -10.38 1.03
CA THR A 200 -5.40 -9.04 0.76
C THR A 200 -6.50 -8.08 0.27
N ALA A 201 -7.67 -8.13 0.91
CA ALA A 201 -8.89 -7.48 0.43
C ALA A 201 -9.03 -5.98 0.78
N GLY A 202 -7.93 -5.32 1.14
CA GLY A 202 -7.92 -3.89 1.47
C GLY A 202 -9.00 -3.52 2.52
N PRO A 203 -9.89 -2.56 2.25
CA PRO A 203 -10.88 -2.13 3.23
C PRO A 203 -11.99 -3.17 3.49
N TRP A 204 -12.11 -4.22 2.68
CA TRP A 204 -13.04 -5.33 2.89
C TRP A 204 -12.48 -6.45 3.76
N THR A 205 -11.25 -6.32 4.28
CA THR A 205 -10.56 -7.40 5.02
C THR A 205 -11.41 -7.96 6.17
N ASN A 206 -11.93 -7.11 7.07
CA ASN A 206 -12.71 -7.60 8.22
C ASN A 206 -14.02 -8.28 7.82
N ARG A 207 -14.62 -7.92 6.69
CA ARG A 207 -15.83 -8.61 6.19
C ARG A 207 -15.52 -10.05 5.80
N LEU A 208 -14.34 -10.29 5.22
CA LEU A 208 -13.89 -11.64 4.91
C LEU A 208 -13.47 -12.41 6.17
N LEU A 209 -12.77 -11.75 7.10
CA LEU A 209 -12.32 -12.38 8.35
C LEU A 209 -13.49 -12.73 9.30
N ALA A 210 -14.64 -12.04 9.19
CA ALA A 210 -15.84 -12.39 9.94
C ALA A 210 -16.29 -13.84 9.68
N HIS A 211 -16.09 -14.37 8.47
CA HIS A 211 -16.38 -15.77 8.13
C HIS A 211 -15.48 -16.79 8.84
N THR A 212 -14.35 -16.33 9.42
CA THR A 212 -13.39 -17.19 10.15
C THR A 212 -13.37 -16.89 11.65
N GLY A 213 -14.25 -16.00 12.13
CA GLY A 213 -14.32 -15.61 13.54
C GLY A 213 -13.18 -14.69 14.01
N LEU A 214 -12.48 -14.02 13.09
CA LEU A 214 -11.43 -13.05 13.41
C LEU A 214 -11.88 -11.64 13.06
N GLU A 215 -11.52 -10.69 13.92
CA GLU A 215 -11.67 -9.26 13.66
C GLU A 215 -10.37 -8.55 13.99
N LEU A 216 -9.87 -7.72 13.07
CA LEU A 216 -8.70 -6.88 13.28
C LEU A 216 -9.17 -5.46 13.62
N PRO A 217 -8.42 -4.67 14.42
CA PRO A 217 -8.77 -3.28 14.69
C PRO A 217 -8.43 -2.41 13.46
N LEU A 218 -9.23 -2.50 12.41
CA LEU A 218 -9.03 -1.79 11.15
C LEU A 218 -10.03 -0.66 11.00
N GLU A 219 -9.55 0.53 10.66
CA GLU A 219 -10.38 1.70 10.38
C GLU A 219 -10.22 2.12 8.91
N THR A 220 -11.34 2.43 8.25
CA THR A 220 -11.34 2.95 6.88
C THR A 220 -11.24 4.47 6.92
N GLU A 221 -10.02 4.99 6.82
CA GLU A 221 -9.69 6.41 7.00
C GLU A 221 -9.92 6.91 8.44
N CYS A 222 -9.17 7.95 8.82
CA CYS A 222 -9.20 8.52 10.17
C CYS A 222 -8.91 10.01 10.04
N GLN A 223 -9.66 10.82 10.78
CA GLN A 223 -9.35 12.24 10.94
C GLN A 223 -8.06 12.35 11.76
N ASP A 224 -6.93 12.55 11.08
CA ASP A 224 -5.72 12.99 11.75
C ASP A 224 -5.78 14.52 11.87
N THR A 225 -5.46 15.04 13.06
CA THR A 225 -5.41 16.49 13.32
C THR A 225 -4.13 17.13 12.82
N LYS A 226 -3.16 16.32 12.35
CA LYS A 226 -1.91 16.81 11.76
C LYS A 226 -2.03 16.95 10.25
N GLU A 227 -1.75 18.14 9.73
CA GLU A 227 -1.67 18.40 8.30
C GLU A 227 -0.47 17.66 7.68
N HIS A 228 -0.67 16.39 7.31
CA HIS A 228 0.32 15.64 6.54
C HIS A 228 -0.10 15.67 5.08
N ILE A 229 0.63 16.44 4.26
CA ILE A 229 0.34 16.63 2.84
C ILE A 229 1.48 16.00 2.03
N TYR A 230 1.13 15.31 0.95
CA TYR A 230 2.10 14.83 -0.02
C TYR A 230 1.69 15.22 -1.43
N GLY A 231 2.67 15.37 -2.31
CA GLY A 231 2.43 15.72 -3.70
C GLY A 231 3.32 14.94 -4.65
N LEU A 232 2.90 14.91 -5.91
CA LEU A 232 3.65 14.31 -7.00
C LEU A 232 3.71 15.32 -8.16
N PRO A 233 4.85 15.43 -8.86
CA PRO A 233 5.01 16.38 -9.96
C PRO A 233 4.11 16.02 -11.16
N SER A 234 4.15 16.85 -12.20
CA SER A 234 3.32 16.78 -13.40
C SER A 234 3.60 15.59 -14.32
N ASN A 235 3.35 14.41 -13.76
CA ASN A 235 3.52 13.13 -14.41
C ASN A 235 2.17 12.51 -14.78
N GLU A 236 1.15 12.69 -13.93
CA GLU A 236 -0.17 12.10 -14.17
C GLU A 236 -0.91 12.84 -15.29
N TYR A 237 -0.87 14.18 -15.22
CA TYR A 237 -1.50 15.05 -16.21
C TYR A 237 -0.47 16.12 -16.60
N PRO A 238 -0.15 16.27 -17.91
CA PRO A 238 0.75 17.32 -18.37
C PRO A 238 0.30 18.70 -17.87
N GLY A 239 1.18 19.40 -17.18
CA GLY A 239 0.91 20.73 -16.64
C GLY A 239 0.17 20.78 -15.29
N LEU A 240 -0.27 19.65 -14.72
CA LEU A 240 -0.94 19.62 -13.41
C LEU A 240 -0.06 18.98 -12.35
N MET A 241 -0.12 19.45 -11.11
CA MET A 241 0.51 18.82 -9.95
C MET A 241 -0.54 18.08 -9.13
N LYS A 242 -0.21 16.87 -8.67
CA LYS A 242 -1.06 16.14 -7.73
C LYS A 242 -0.69 16.52 -6.30
N VAL A 243 -1.67 16.91 -5.50
CA VAL A 243 -1.49 17.24 -4.07
C VAL A 243 -2.59 16.52 -3.29
N CYS A 244 -2.22 15.86 -2.20
CA CYS A 244 -3.10 14.97 -1.46
C CYS A 244 -2.99 15.24 0.04
N PHE A 245 -4.13 15.23 0.72
CA PHE A 245 -4.19 15.22 2.17
C PHE A 245 -4.03 13.76 2.66
N HIS A 246 -3.09 13.48 3.55
CA HIS A 246 -2.81 12.13 4.06
C HIS A 246 -3.70 11.75 5.25
N ALA A 247 -4.97 12.13 5.17
CA ALA A 247 -6.01 11.77 6.12
C ALA A 247 -7.36 11.82 5.37
N GLY A 248 -8.41 11.33 6.02
CA GLY A 248 -9.71 11.23 5.40
C GLY A 248 -10.81 11.00 6.42
N PHE A 249 -12.01 10.72 5.93
CA PHE A 249 -13.19 10.56 6.75
C PHE A 249 -13.59 9.10 6.78
N GLU A 250 -13.99 8.63 7.96
CA GLU A 250 -14.48 7.27 8.10
C GLU A 250 -15.56 6.97 7.06
N THR A 251 -15.32 5.95 6.24
CA THR A 251 -16.13 5.69 5.05
C THR A 251 -16.30 4.18 4.84
N ASP A 252 -17.56 3.73 4.75
CA ASP A 252 -17.88 2.37 4.32
C ASP A 252 -17.42 2.16 2.85
N PRO A 253 -16.56 1.17 2.57
CA PRO A 253 -16.00 0.96 1.23
C PRO A 253 -17.05 0.57 0.16
N ASP A 254 -18.22 0.05 0.53
CA ASP A 254 -19.33 -0.19 -0.41
C ASP A 254 -20.13 1.07 -0.72
N HIS A 255 -20.05 2.06 0.16
CA HIS A 255 -20.81 3.30 0.09
C HIS A 255 -19.91 4.52 -0.03
N ARG A 256 -18.66 4.34 -0.49
CA ARG A 256 -17.67 5.43 -0.60
C ARG A 256 -18.13 6.64 -1.40
N ASP A 257 -18.96 6.41 -2.43
CA ASP A 257 -19.47 7.48 -3.29
C ASP A 257 -20.50 8.38 -2.58
N LYS A 258 -20.96 7.99 -1.37
CA LYS A 258 -21.81 8.81 -0.51
C LYS A 258 -21.01 9.82 0.32
N GLN A 259 -19.69 9.70 0.42
CA GLN A 259 -18.85 10.67 1.11
C GLN A 259 -18.82 11.97 0.30
N LYS A 260 -19.27 13.06 0.93
CA LYS A 260 -19.39 14.39 0.31
C LYS A 260 -18.55 15.45 1.01
N ASN A 261 -17.81 15.09 2.05
CA ASN A 261 -16.96 16.05 2.73
C ASN A 261 -15.78 16.44 1.84
N THR A 262 -15.63 17.74 1.61
CA THR A 262 -14.58 18.34 0.79
C THR A 262 -13.72 19.33 1.58
N SER A 263 -13.75 19.29 2.92
CA SER A 263 -12.97 20.23 3.74
C SER A 263 -11.46 20.07 3.56
N ASP A 264 -11.02 18.91 3.10
CA ASP A 264 -9.64 18.64 2.67
C ASP A 264 -9.23 19.53 1.49
N ILE A 265 -10.14 19.84 0.56
CA ILE A 265 -9.87 20.77 -0.55
C ILE A 265 -9.48 22.15 -0.01
N ASP A 266 -10.21 22.68 0.97
CA ASP A 266 -9.91 24.01 1.54
C ASP A 266 -8.56 24.04 2.28
N ILE A 267 -8.19 22.92 2.92
CA ILE A 267 -6.86 22.75 3.55
C ILE A 267 -5.78 22.75 2.46
N LEU A 268 -5.97 21.97 1.40
CA LEU A 268 -5.02 21.87 0.29
C LEU A 268 -4.87 23.19 -0.47
N GLN A 269 -5.96 23.91 -0.72
CA GLN A 269 -5.93 25.23 -1.37
C GLN A 269 -5.09 26.23 -0.59
N ARG A 270 -5.29 26.30 0.73
CA ARG A 270 -4.50 27.17 1.62
C ARG A 270 -3.03 26.77 1.64
N TYR A 271 -2.75 25.46 1.68
CA TYR A 271 -1.39 24.95 1.63
C TYR A 271 -0.71 25.28 0.29
N ILE A 272 -1.39 25.07 -0.84
CA ILE A 272 -0.86 25.36 -2.18
C ILE A 272 -0.57 26.86 -2.34
N ALA A 273 -1.52 27.72 -1.98
CA ALA A 273 -1.34 29.17 -2.07
C ALA A 273 -0.15 29.68 -1.23
N ARG A 274 0.10 29.05 -0.08
CA ARG A 274 1.24 29.36 0.79
C ARG A 274 2.56 28.82 0.25
N CYS A 275 2.60 27.53 -0.09
CA CYS A 275 3.84 26.79 -0.36
C CYS A 275 4.26 26.78 -1.84
N PHE A 276 3.35 27.01 -2.78
CA PHE A 276 3.59 26.91 -4.23
C PHE A 276 3.05 28.15 -4.95
N PRO A 277 3.73 29.32 -4.85
CA PRO A 277 3.22 30.58 -5.40
C PRO A 277 3.02 30.58 -6.93
N GLY A 278 3.63 29.63 -7.65
CA GLY A 278 3.45 29.45 -9.10
C GLY A 278 2.34 28.45 -9.48
N LEU A 279 1.63 27.86 -8.52
CA LEU A 279 0.59 26.86 -8.76
C LEU A 279 -0.80 27.47 -8.50
N ASP A 280 -1.75 27.27 -9.41
CA ASP A 280 -3.15 27.59 -9.17
C ASP A 280 -3.69 26.66 -8.07
N PRO A 281 -4.17 27.20 -6.92
CA PRO A 281 -4.71 26.38 -5.85
C PRO A 281 -6.04 25.69 -6.23
N GLN A 282 -6.75 26.14 -7.27
CA GLN A 282 -8.02 25.52 -7.65
C GLN A 282 -7.79 24.13 -8.29
N PRO A 283 -8.45 23.08 -7.78
CA PRO A 283 -8.27 21.74 -8.33
C PRO A 283 -8.92 21.63 -9.72
N ALA A 284 -8.12 21.27 -10.72
CA ALA A 284 -8.64 20.92 -12.04
C ALA A 284 -9.34 19.55 -12.06
N VAL A 285 -8.88 18.62 -11.21
CA VAL A 285 -9.40 17.24 -11.08
C VAL A 285 -9.37 16.85 -9.60
N VAL A 286 -10.44 16.19 -9.14
CA VAL A 286 -10.55 15.64 -7.78
C VAL A 286 -10.78 14.13 -7.88
N GLU A 287 -9.94 13.37 -7.19
CA GLU A 287 -10.02 11.90 -7.10
C GLU A 287 -10.02 11.49 -5.63
N SER A 288 -10.84 10.50 -5.26
CA SER A 288 -10.83 9.91 -3.93
C SER A 288 -10.17 8.53 -3.95
N CYS A 289 -9.48 8.18 -2.87
CA CYS A 289 -8.91 6.85 -2.61
C CYS A 289 -9.54 6.29 -1.31
N LEU A 290 -9.10 5.11 -0.86
CA LEU A 290 -9.42 4.58 0.46
C LEU A 290 -8.15 4.13 1.17
N TYR A 291 -8.02 4.45 2.46
CA TYR A 291 -7.03 3.86 3.34
C TYR A 291 -7.67 2.83 4.28
N THR A 292 -6.89 1.83 4.68
CA THR A 292 -7.25 0.87 5.72
C THR A 292 -6.15 0.88 6.76
N LEU A 293 -6.48 1.44 7.92
CA LEU A 293 -5.55 1.85 8.95
C LEU A 293 -5.56 0.83 10.08
N THR A 294 -4.39 0.52 10.61
CA THR A 294 -4.24 -0.10 11.93
C THR A 294 -4.01 1.00 12.98
N PRO A 295 -4.25 0.72 14.28
CA PRO A 295 -4.11 1.73 15.32
C PRO A 295 -2.67 2.24 15.46
N ASP A 296 -1.69 1.39 15.15
CA ASP A 296 -0.26 1.71 15.15
C ASP A 296 0.30 2.07 13.77
N ARG A 297 -0.56 2.16 12.75
CA ARG A 297 -0.21 2.44 11.35
C ARG A 297 0.77 1.45 10.72
N ASN A 298 1.01 0.30 11.35
CA ASN A 298 1.86 -0.76 10.80
C ASN A 298 1.05 -1.85 10.11
N PHE A 299 1.66 -2.52 9.13
CA PHE A 299 0.99 -3.59 8.38
C PHE A 299 0.62 -4.78 9.26
N VAL A 300 -0.31 -5.59 8.79
CA VAL A 300 -0.56 -6.93 9.31
C VAL A 300 -0.09 -7.93 8.26
N LEU A 301 0.92 -8.72 8.59
CA LEU A 301 1.49 -9.77 7.73
C LEU A 301 1.69 -11.03 8.59
N ASP A 302 0.69 -11.89 8.65
CA ASP A 302 0.72 -13.03 9.58
C ASP A 302 -0.22 -14.16 9.17
N HIS A 303 -0.09 -15.29 9.86
CA HIS A 303 -1.09 -16.36 9.81
C HIS A 303 -2.30 -15.99 10.66
N HIS A 304 -3.47 -16.51 10.27
CA HIS A 304 -4.65 -16.51 11.11
C HIS A 304 -4.35 -17.26 12.43
N PRO A 305 -4.68 -16.71 13.62
CA PRO A 305 -4.32 -17.31 14.90
C PRO A 305 -4.82 -18.76 15.10
N ALA A 306 -5.99 -19.08 14.55
CA ALA A 306 -6.60 -20.41 14.62
C ALA A 306 -6.32 -21.32 13.40
N TYR A 307 -5.85 -20.77 12.27
CA TYR A 307 -5.76 -21.50 11.00
C TYR A 307 -4.44 -21.21 10.29
N SER A 308 -3.46 -22.11 10.44
CA SER A 308 -2.12 -21.91 9.90
C SER A 308 -2.05 -21.84 8.36
N ASN A 309 -3.04 -22.37 7.65
CA ASN A 309 -3.12 -22.29 6.19
C ASN A 309 -3.90 -21.05 5.67
N ILE A 310 -4.31 -20.14 6.55
CA ILE A 310 -4.89 -18.84 6.17
C ILE A 310 -3.87 -17.75 6.55
N VAL A 311 -3.47 -16.96 5.56
CA VAL A 311 -2.51 -15.86 5.69
C VAL A 311 -3.20 -14.54 5.42
N ILE A 312 -2.85 -13.51 6.19
CA ILE A 312 -3.50 -12.21 6.17
C ILE A 312 -2.47 -11.13 5.84
N GLY A 313 -2.75 -10.37 4.79
CA GLY A 313 -2.05 -9.14 4.44
C GLY A 313 -3.03 -7.97 4.48
N ALA A 314 -2.97 -7.17 5.54
CA ALA A 314 -3.96 -6.12 5.82
C ALA A 314 -3.36 -4.86 6.47
N GLY A 315 -4.19 -3.83 6.65
CA GLY A 315 -3.80 -2.66 7.45
C GLY A 315 -2.65 -1.84 6.86
N PHE A 316 -2.58 -1.73 5.53
CA PHE A 316 -1.47 -1.08 4.82
C PHE A 316 -1.36 0.44 5.03
N SER A 317 -2.27 1.01 5.81
CA SER A 317 -2.19 2.33 6.46
C SER A 317 -1.83 3.48 5.52
N GLY A 318 -2.28 3.42 4.27
CA GLY A 318 -2.05 4.46 3.27
C GLY A 318 -0.64 4.51 2.66
N HIS A 319 0.25 3.59 3.03
CA HIS A 319 1.64 3.61 2.55
C HIS A 319 2.20 2.28 2.04
N GLY A 320 1.37 1.23 1.91
CA GLY A 320 1.80 -0.11 1.50
C GLY A 320 2.13 -0.32 0.01
N PHE A 321 1.70 0.55 -0.92
CA PHE A 321 1.84 0.28 -2.36
C PHE A 321 3.29 0.01 -2.80
N LYS A 322 4.23 0.84 -2.31
CA LYS A 322 5.66 0.73 -2.63
C LYS A 322 6.30 -0.59 -2.18
N PHE A 323 5.68 -1.29 -1.25
CA PHE A 323 6.10 -2.58 -0.72
C PHE A 323 5.45 -3.76 -1.46
N GLY A 324 4.63 -3.51 -2.49
CA GLY A 324 3.91 -4.52 -3.28
C GLY A 324 4.72 -5.79 -3.56
N PRO A 325 5.88 -5.68 -4.22
CA PRO A 325 6.70 -6.85 -4.54
C PRO A 325 7.19 -7.63 -3.30
N ILE A 326 7.75 -6.95 -2.30
CA ILE A 326 8.30 -7.65 -1.12
C ILE A 326 7.19 -8.26 -0.26
N ILE A 327 6.08 -7.56 -0.08
CA ILE A 327 4.93 -8.09 0.67
C ILE A 327 4.32 -9.27 -0.08
N GLY A 328 4.20 -9.17 -1.41
CA GLY A 328 3.77 -10.29 -2.24
C GLY A 328 4.63 -11.53 -2.03
N LYS A 329 5.96 -11.36 -2.04
CA LYS A 329 6.94 -12.42 -1.77
C LYS A 329 6.75 -13.02 -0.36
N LEU A 330 6.63 -12.18 0.67
CA LEU A 330 6.49 -12.61 2.06
C LEU A 330 5.17 -13.35 2.31
N LEU A 331 4.06 -12.86 1.76
CA LEU A 331 2.77 -13.55 1.85
C LEU A 331 2.79 -14.89 1.11
N SER A 332 3.51 -14.97 -0.02
CA SER A 332 3.74 -16.24 -0.73
C SER A 332 4.53 -17.22 0.16
N GLU A 333 5.62 -16.78 0.78
CA GLU A 333 6.43 -17.59 1.70
C GLU A 333 5.59 -18.13 2.88
N LEU A 334 4.84 -17.25 3.56
CA LEU A 334 3.93 -17.65 4.63
C LEU A 334 2.89 -18.68 4.14
N SER A 335 2.26 -18.45 2.99
CA SER A 335 1.21 -19.35 2.47
C SER A 335 1.71 -20.75 2.09
N LEU A 336 3.04 -20.89 1.96
CA LEU A 336 3.73 -22.16 1.67
C LEU A 336 4.35 -22.78 2.92
N GLY A 337 4.18 -22.17 4.10
CA GLY A 337 4.79 -22.61 5.35
C GLY A 337 6.31 -22.42 5.39
N GLU A 338 6.86 -21.54 4.55
CA GLU A 338 8.28 -21.23 4.52
C GLU A 338 8.63 -20.20 5.60
N VAL A 339 9.90 -20.18 6.02
CA VAL A 339 10.42 -19.11 6.88
C VAL A 339 10.46 -17.81 6.06
N PRO A 340 9.82 -16.72 6.52
CA PRO A 340 9.86 -15.46 5.81
C PRO A 340 11.29 -14.94 5.64
N SER A 341 11.58 -14.45 4.45
CA SER A 341 12.88 -13.87 4.09
C SER A 341 13.19 -12.51 4.73
N TYR A 342 12.23 -11.96 5.48
CA TYR A 342 12.34 -10.69 6.20
C TYR A 342 11.71 -10.83 7.57
N ASP A 343 12.22 -10.11 8.58
CA ASP A 343 11.65 -10.13 9.92
C ASP A 343 10.26 -9.49 9.94
N LEU A 344 9.25 -10.30 10.28
CA LEU A 344 7.85 -9.88 10.36
C LEU A 344 7.40 -9.55 11.77
N SER A 345 8.31 -9.53 12.76
CA SER A 345 7.98 -9.23 14.15
C SER A 345 7.12 -7.96 14.33
N PRO A 346 7.39 -6.84 13.63
CA PRO A 346 6.55 -5.63 13.73
C PRO A 346 5.14 -5.79 13.15
N PHE A 347 4.91 -6.81 12.32
CA PHE A 347 3.67 -6.98 11.55
C PHE A 347 2.76 -8.10 12.07
N LYS A 348 3.14 -8.76 13.17
CA LYS A 348 2.37 -9.85 13.78
C LYS A 348 1.03 -9.37 14.33
N ILE A 349 -0.01 -10.20 14.22
CA ILE A 349 -1.38 -9.86 14.70
C ILE A 349 -1.40 -9.72 16.23
N ARG A 350 -0.62 -10.54 16.94
CA ARG A 350 -0.60 -10.60 18.41
C ARG A 350 -0.32 -9.28 19.11
N ARG A 351 0.34 -8.32 18.43
CA ARG A 351 0.64 -6.99 18.98
C ARG A 351 -0.60 -6.20 19.40
N PHE A 352 -1.77 -6.55 18.86
CA PHE A 352 -3.05 -5.95 19.24
C PHE A 352 -3.73 -6.64 20.43
N HIS A 353 -3.36 -7.88 20.75
CA HIS A 353 -3.88 -8.60 21.92
C HIS A 353 -3.08 -8.34 23.19
N GLU A 354 -1.79 -7.99 23.07
CA GLU A 354 -0.92 -7.72 24.22
C GLU A 354 -1.27 -6.41 24.95
N LYS A 355 -1.84 -5.42 24.25
CA LYS A 355 -2.22 -4.12 24.85
C LYS A 355 -3.48 -4.15 25.73
N THR A 356 -4.32 -5.18 25.62
CA THR A 356 -5.55 -5.29 26.41
C THR A 356 -5.28 -5.71 27.86
N LYS A 357 -4.11 -6.28 28.18
CA LYS A 357 -3.75 -6.72 29.54
C LYS A 357 -3.07 -5.65 30.40
N SER A 358 -2.69 -4.51 29.84
CA SER A 358 -2.01 -3.43 30.58
C SER A 358 -2.94 -2.30 31.01
N ALA A 359 -4.26 -2.45 30.78
CA ALA A 359 -5.28 -1.46 31.10
C ALA A 359 -6.38 -2.01 32.05
N LEU A 360 -6.09 -3.08 32.79
CA LEU A 360 -6.96 -3.62 33.84
C LEU A 360 -6.27 -3.54 35.20
#